data_AF-A0AAV8Z7I4-F1
#
_entry.id   AF-A0AAV8Z7I4-F1
#
_cell.length_a   1.000
_cell.length_b   1.000
_cell.length_c   1.000
_cell.angle_alpha   90.00
_cell.angle_beta   90.00
_cell.angle_gamma   90.00
#
_symmetry.space_group_name_H-M   'P 1'
#
loop_
_entity.id
_entity.type
_entity.pdbx_description
1 polymer ?
#
loop_
_entity_poly.entity_id
_entity_poly.type
_entity_poly.pdbx_seq_one_letter_code
_entity_poly.pdbx_strand_id
1 'polypeptide(L)'
;MGGGKSAVKFYHKDMLIAAPVGKSYSCKELEVDLQTDEDDNPPPNMRGKLFLRLLQVQPFMYKGDDFEQSVDCESQLSFRDETAPIAVGSTLAIAVLMTVSGYGIYRYFKVKNVQYNTME
;
A
#
# COMPACT_ATOMS: atom_id res chain seq x y z
N MET A 1 34.96 10.29 -39.66
CA MET A 1 34.72 10.52 -38.22
C MET A 1 33.25 10.30 -37.94
N GLY A 2 32.88 9.10 -37.49
CA GLY A 2 31.48 8.78 -37.16
C GLY A 2 31.14 9.33 -35.78
N GLY A 3 30.31 10.36 -35.73
CA GLY A 3 29.77 10.89 -34.48
C GLY A 3 28.80 9.87 -33.87
N GLY A 4 29.29 9.09 -32.90
CA GLY A 4 28.46 8.24 -32.07
C GLY A 4 27.52 9.11 -31.25
N LYS A 5 26.22 9.04 -31.53
CA LYS A 5 25.19 9.73 -30.74
C LYS A 5 25.14 9.03 -29.38
N SER A 6 25.58 9.71 -28.31
CA SER A 6 25.36 9.23 -26.94
C SER A 6 23.85 9.17 -26.69
N ALA A 7 23.32 7.97 -26.50
CA ALA A 7 21.92 7.78 -26.16
C ALA A 7 21.70 8.22 -24.70
N VAL A 8 20.82 9.19 -24.50
CA VAL A 8 20.40 9.62 -23.15
C VAL A 8 19.60 8.48 -22.53
N LYS A 9 20.01 8.05 -21.34
CA LYS A 9 19.35 6.98 -20.59
C LYS A 9 18.45 7.58 -19.53
N PHE A 10 17.27 6.99 -19.40
CA PHE A 10 16.24 7.38 -18.47
C PHE A 10 15.92 6.19 -17.58
N TYR A 11 15.87 6.42 -16.27
CA TYR A 11 15.65 5.37 -15.28
C TYR A 11 14.48 5.72 -14.36
N HIS A 12 13.89 4.69 -13.77
CA HIS A 12 12.90 4.78 -12.71
C HIS A 12 13.35 3.90 -11.54
N LYS A 13 13.30 4.41 -10.32
CA LYS A 13 13.90 3.76 -9.13
C LYS A 13 12.91 2.88 -8.35
N ASP A 14 11.61 3.08 -8.53
CA ASP A 14 10.57 2.38 -7.75
C ASP A 14 9.94 1.21 -8.52
N MET A 15 9.26 0.33 -7.79
CA MET A 15 8.53 -0.79 -8.38
C MET A 15 7.24 -0.29 -9.04
N LEU A 16 7.20 -0.30 -10.37
CA LEU A 16 6.09 0.21 -11.18
C LEU A 16 4.90 -0.75 -11.29
N ILE A 17 5.18 -2.05 -11.34
CA ILE A 17 4.21 -3.10 -11.68
C ILE A 17 4.29 -4.17 -10.60
N ALA A 18 3.35 -4.16 -9.66
CA ALA A 18 3.34 -5.08 -8.53
C ALA A 18 2.16 -6.06 -8.61
N ALA A 19 2.16 -6.98 -9.59
CA ALA A 19 1.19 -8.06 -9.64
C ALA A 19 1.70 -9.33 -8.92
N PRO A 20 0.83 -10.06 -8.20
CA PRO A 20 1.14 -11.42 -7.75
C PRO A 20 1.50 -12.34 -8.91
N VAL A 21 2.35 -13.33 -8.65
CA VAL A 21 2.74 -14.33 -9.67
C VAL A 21 1.51 -15.12 -10.17
N GLY A 22 1.41 -15.34 -11.49
CA GLY A 22 0.26 -16.01 -12.11
C GLY A 22 -1.00 -15.16 -12.21
N LYS A 23 -0.87 -13.82 -12.13
CA LYS A 23 -1.94 -12.85 -12.41
C LYS A 23 -1.44 -11.86 -13.45
N SER A 24 -2.36 -11.29 -14.22
CA SER A 24 -2.03 -10.20 -15.14
C SER A 24 -2.19 -8.85 -14.42
N TYR A 25 -1.31 -7.91 -14.70
CA TYR A 25 -1.45 -6.52 -14.29
C TYR A 25 -2.18 -5.76 -15.39
N SER A 26 -3.25 -5.04 -15.05
CA SER A 26 -4.04 -4.24 -15.99
C SER A 26 -4.11 -2.80 -15.51
N CYS A 27 -3.81 -1.85 -16.41
CA CYS A 27 -3.94 -0.44 -16.13
C CYS A 27 -4.38 0.36 -17.37
N LYS A 28 -5.41 1.18 -17.21
CA LYS A 28 -5.94 2.02 -18.30
C LYS A 28 -4.98 3.15 -18.67
N GLU A 29 -4.43 3.81 -17.65
CA GLU A 29 -3.50 4.92 -17.81
C GLU A 29 -2.46 4.86 -16.68
N LEU A 30 -1.18 4.85 -17.06
CA LEU A 30 -0.05 4.86 -16.14
C LEU A 30 0.95 5.92 -16.61
N GLU A 31 1.23 6.90 -15.76
CA GLU A 31 2.24 7.93 -15.99
C GLU A 31 3.48 7.63 -15.13
N VAL A 32 4.64 7.59 -15.77
CA VAL A 32 5.91 7.30 -15.11
C VAL A 32 6.86 8.47 -15.35
N ASP A 33 7.23 9.15 -14.27
CA ASP A 33 8.31 10.12 -14.29
C ASP A 33 9.66 9.39 -14.34
N LEU A 34 10.43 9.73 -15.38
CA LEU A 34 11.75 9.19 -15.64
C LEU A 34 12.80 10.24 -15.31
N GLN A 35 13.83 9.82 -14.59
CA GLN A 35 14.96 10.65 -14.20
C GLN A 35 16.22 10.21 -14.95
N THR A 36 17.08 11.17 -15.27
CA THR A 36 18.43 10.91 -15.77
C THR A 36 19.37 10.77 -14.59
N ASP A 37 20.29 9.81 -14.67
CA ASP A 37 21.35 9.68 -13.67
C ASP A 37 22.50 10.67 -13.98
N GLU A 38 23.13 11.22 -12.95
CA GLU A 38 24.21 12.19 -13.09
C GLU A 38 25.47 11.55 -13.70
N ASP A 39 25.65 10.24 -13.47
CA ASP A 39 26.77 9.45 -14.00
C ASP A 39 26.75 9.29 -15.54
N ASP A 40 25.58 9.41 -16.19
CA ASP A 40 25.44 9.33 -17.66
C ASP A 40 25.74 10.69 -18.35
N ASN A 41 26.25 11.68 -17.61
CA ASN A 41 26.57 13.06 -18.06
C ASN A 41 25.45 13.69 -18.93
N PRO A 42 24.19 13.71 -18.45
CA PRO A 42 23.06 14.22 -19.21
C PRO A 42 23.13 15.75 -19.36
N PRO A 43 22.45 16.31 -20.38
CA PRO A 43 22.20 17.75 -20.45
C PRO A 43 21.48 18.24 -19.18
N PRO A 44 21.79 19.45 -18.68
CA PRO A 44 21.15 19.97 -17.48
C PRO A 44 19.63 20.08 -17.66
N ASN A 45 18.87 19.65 -16.64
CA ASN A 45 17.40 19.72 -16.55
C ASN A 45 16.59 18.83 -17.51
N MET A 46 17.15 17.72 -18.00
CA MET A 46 16.37 16.70 -18.74
C MET A 46 15.40 15.96 -17.82
N ARG A 47 14.10 15.95 -18.18
CA ARG A 47 13.06 15.15 -17.54
C ARG A 47 12.31 14.38 -18.60
N GLY A 48 12.11 13.08 -18.38
CA GLY A 48 11.30 12.22 -19.25
C GLY A 48 9.98 11.90 -18.57
N LYS A 49 8.91 11.84 -19.36
CA LYS A 49 7.62 11.28 -18.92
C LYS A 49 7.22 10.17 -19.87
N LEU A 50 6.88 9.01 -19.32
CA LEU A 50 6.40 7.86 -20.06
C LEU A 50 4.92 7.67 -19.77
N PHE A 51 4.11 7.72 -20.82
CA PHE A 51 2.67 7.50 -20.75
C PHE A 51 2.36 6.12 -21.33
N LEU A 52 1.86 5.22 -20.48
CA LEU A 52 1.45 3.87 -20.85
C LEU A 52 -0.08 3.81 -20.82
N ARG A 53 -0.70 3.51 -21.96
CA ARG A 53 -2.16 3.39 -22.10
C ARG A 53 -2.54 1.96 -22.39
N LEU A 54 -3.61 1.48 -21.74
CA LEU A 54 -4.13 0.11 -21.89
C LEU A 54 -3.02 -0.93 -21.68
N LEU A 55 -2.21 -0.73 -20.63
CA LEU A 55 -1.13 -1.63 -20.29
C LEU A 55 -1.72 -2.91 -19.69
N GLN A 56 -1.45 -4.04 -20.32
CA GLN A 56 -1.73 -5.36 -19.75
C GLN A 56 -0.50 -6.25 -19.88
N VAL A 57 0.01 -6.76 -18.76
CA VAL A 57 1.24 -7.57 -18.73
C VAL A 57 1.15 -8.72 -17.73
N GLN A 58 1.75 -9.86 -18.05
CA GLN A 58 1.84 -11.03 -17.16
C GLN A 58 3.23 -11.66 -17.26
N PRO A 59 4.15 -11.35 -16.34
CA PRO A 59 5.47 -11.94 -16.34
C PRO A 59 5.51 -13.32 -15.63
N PHE A 60 6.57 -14.07 -15.92
CA PHE A 60 6.96 -15.34 -15.27
C PHE A 60 6.04 -16.56 -15.50
N MET A 61 4.81 -16.54 -14.97
CA MET A 61 3.91 -17.70 -14.98
C MET A 61 2.74 -17.44 -15.91
N TYR A 62 2.76 -18.03 -17.12
CA TYR A 62 1.65 -18.04 -18.06
C TYR A 62 1.27 -19.49 -18.38
N LYS A 63 -0.03 -19.77 -18.51
CA LYS A 63 -0.55 -21.11 -18.83
C LYS A 63 -0.90 -21.29 -20.31
N GLY A 64 -1.03 -20.19 -21.04
CA GLY A 64 -1.41 -20.16 -22.45
C GLY A 64 -1.10 -18.80 -23.06
N ASP A 65 -1.70 -18.52 -24.22
CA ASP A 65 -1.56 -17.24 -24.92
C ASP A 65 -2.40 -16.12 -24.27
N ASP A 66 -3.46 -16.50 -23.54
CA ASP A 66 -4.36 -15.58 -22.87
C ASP A 66 -3.85 -15.14 -21.49
N PHE A 67 -4.13 -13.89 -21.14
CA PHE A 67 -3.89 -13.35 -19.81
C PHE A 67 -4.78 -14.03 -18.77
N GLU A 68 -4.20 -14.40 -17.63
CA GLU A 68 -4.93 -14.83 -16.45
C GLU A 68 -5.61 -13.61 -15.76
N GLN A 69 -6.33 -13.88 -14.67
CA GLN A 69 -7.09 -12.88 -13.92
C GLN A 69 -6.31 -11.57 -13.73
N SER A 70 -6.92 -10.46 -14.13
CA SER A 70 -6.34 -9.12 -14.07
C SER A 70 -6.45 -8.51 -12.68
N VAL A 71 -5.35 -7.91 -12.23
CA VAL A 71 -5.25 -7.06 -11.05
C VAL A 71 -5.12 -5.63 -11.54
N ASP A 72 -6.10 -4.80 -11.18
CA ASP A 72 -6.12 -3.40 -11.59
C ASP A 72 -5.14 -2.56 -10.76
N CYS A 73 -4.43 -1.65 -11.43
CA CYS A 73 -3.50 -0.72 -10.80
C CYS A 73 -4.12 0.14 -9.68
N GLU A 74 -5.41 0.48 -9.80
CA GLU A 74 -6.14 1.29 -8.82
C GLU A 74 -6.41 0.53 -7.51
N SER A 75 -6.61 -0.80 -7.60
CA SER A 75 -6.87 -1.64 -6.43
C SER A 75 -5.65 -1.72 -5.49
N GLN A 76 -4.43 -1.56 -6.03
CA GLN A 76 -3.21 -1.62 -5.24
C GLN A 76 -3.03 -0.46 -4.27
N LEU A 77 -3.61 0.71 -4.56
CA LEU A 77 -3.65 1.83 -3.63
C LEU A 77 -4.56 1.52 -2.43
N SER A 78 -5.65 0.77 -2.63
CA SER A 78 -6.58 0.37 -1.57
C SER A 78 -6.03 -0.76 -0.69
N PHE A 79 -5.14 -1.62 -1.19
CA PHE A 79 -4.46 -2.63 -0.36
C PHE A 79 -3.33 -2.07 0.51
N ARG A 80 -2.97 -0.79 0.35
CA ARG A 80 -1.93 -0.14 1.16
C ARG A 80 -2.56 0.43 2.44
N ASP A 81 -2.55 -0.41 3.48
CA ASP A 81 -2.61 0.01 4.89
C ASP A 81 -3.91 0.63 5.42
N GLU A 82 -5.06 0.53 4.75
CA GLU A 82 -6.32 1.03 5.37
C GLU A 82 -6.84 0.09 6.47
N THR A 83 -6.57 -1.21 6.40
CA THR A 83 -7.11 -2.19 7.36
C THR A 83 -6.36 -2.20 8.70
N ALA A 84 -5.06 -1.90 8.68
CA ALA A 84 -4.21 -1.90 9.87
C ALA A 84 -4.63 -0.85 10.92
N PRO A 85 -4.78 0.45 10.61
CA PRO A 85 -5.19 1.46 11.58
C PRO A 85 -6.64 1.27 12.04
N ILE A 86 -7.53 0.77 11.18
CA ILE A 86 -8.93 0.49 11.55
C ILE A 86 -9.02 -0.68 12.55
N ALA A 87 -8.27 -1.76 12.29
CA ALA A 87 -8.25 -2.92 13.19
C ALA A 87 -7.61 -2.57 14.56
N VAL A 88 -6.52 -1.80 14.54
CA VAL A 88 -5.83 -1.39 15.78
C VAL A 88 -6.66 -0.38 16.57
N GLY A 89 -7.28 0.60 15.91
CA GLY A 89 -8.12 1.60 16.58
C GLY A 89 -9.37 0.99 17.23
N SER A 90 -10.05 0.07 16.54
CA SER A 90 -11.27 -0.57 17.05
C SER A 90 -11.00 -1.48 18.25
N THR A 91 -9.96 -2.32 18.18
CA THR A 91 -9.55 -3.19 19.29
C THR A 91 -9.15 -2.39 20.53
N LEU A 92 -8.40 -1.30 20.36
CA LEU A 92 -7.99 -0.43 21.46
C LEU A 92 -9.19 0.26 22.12
N ALA A 93 -10.15 0.75 21.32
CA ALA A 93 -11.37 1.37 21.85
C ALA A 93 -12.20 0.39 22.69
N ILE A 94 -12.38 -0.85 22.23
CA ILE A 94 -13.13 -1.89 22.95
C ILE A 94 -12.41 -2.24 24.27
N ALA A 95 -11.09 -2.41 24.25
CA ALA A 95 -10.31 -2.72 25.44
C ALA A 95 -10.42 -1.62 26.52
N VAL A 96 -10.38 -0.35 26.10
CA VAL A 96 -10.56 0.80 27.01
C VAL A 96 -11.97 0.82 27.59
N LEU A 97 -13.01 0.60 26.78
CA LEU A 97 -14.39 0.55 27.28
C LEU A 97 -14.61 -0.59 28.28
N MET A 98 -14.07 -1.79 28.00
CA MET A 98 -14.18 -2.94 28.91
C MET A 98 -13.47 -2.68 30.24
N THR A 99 -12.27 -2.11 30.21
CA THR A 99 -11.48 -1.84 31.43
C THR A 99 -12.14 -0.79 32.31
N VAL A 100 -12.58 0.33 31.73
CA VAL A 100 -13.25 1.41 32.50
C VAL A 100 -14.59 0.93 33.06
N SER A 101 -15.41 0.26 32.24
CA SER A 101 -16.73 -0.24 32.67
C SER A 101 -16.60 -1.33 33.72
N GLY A 102 -15.70 -2.29 33.51
CA GLY A 102 -15.43 -3.37 34.46
C GLY A 102 -14.94 -2.86 35.81
N TYR A 103 -14.01 -1.90 35.81
CA TYR A 103 -13.54 -1.26 37.04
C TYR A 103 -14.65 -0.47 37.73
N GLY A 104 -15.47 0.26 36.98
CA GLY A 104 -16.63 1.00 37.50
C GLY A 104 -17.64 0.09 38.20
N ILE A 105 -18.02 -1.02 37.57
CA ILE A 105 -18.93 -2.02 38.12
C ILE A 105 -18.32 -2.65 39.38
N TYR A 106 -17.07 -3.11 39.31
CA TYR A 106 -16.38 -3.71 40.45
C TYR A 106 -16.37 -2.76 41.67
N ARG A 107 -16.01 -1.50 41.45
CA ARG A 107 -15.96 -0.50 42.51
C ARG A 107 -17.35 -0.18 43.06
N TYR A 108 -18.38 -0.14 42.21
CA TYR A 108 -19.77 0.06 42.66
C TYR A 108 -20.24 -1.06 43.59
N PHE A 109 -20.04 -2.33 43.19
CA PHE A 109 -20.46 -3.47 44.00
C PHE A 109 -19.63 -3.63 45.28
N LYS A 110 -18.30 -3.47 45.23
CA LYS A 110 -17.45 -3.59 46.42
C LYS A 110 -17.65 -2.45 47.42
N VAL A 111 -17.71 -1.20 46.97
CA VAL A 111 -17.87 -0.04 47.88
C VAL A 111 -19.23 -0.06 48.56
N LYS A 112 -20.29 -0.47 47.85
CA LYS A 112 -21.60 -0.66 48.49
C LYS A 112 -21.60 -1.87 49.44
N ASN A 113 -21.07 -3.02 49.04
CA ASN A 113 -21.08 -4.21 49.90
C ASN A 113 -20.27 -4.06 51.21
N VAL A 114 -19.20 -3.27 51.22
CA VAL A 114 -18.41 -3.01 52.44
C VAL A 114 -19.21 -2.20 53.46
N GLN A 115 -20.13 -1.33 53.05
CA GLN A 115 -20.94 -0.56 54.00
C GLN A 115 -22.21 -1.28 54.46
N TYR A 116 -22.81 -2.16 53.65
CA TYR A 116 -24.06 -2.84 54.05
C TYR A 116 -23.90 -4.01 55.04
N ASN A 117 -22.69 -4.59 55.19
CA ASN A 117 -22.44 -5.68 56.15
C ASN A 117 -21.93 -5.20 57.52
N THR A 118 -21.76 -3.89 57.72
CA THR A 118 -21.27 -3.32 58.99
C THR A 118 -22.32 -2.44 59.67
N MET A 119 -23.60 -2.66 59.36
CA MET A 119 -24.73 -1.94 59.96
C MET A 119 -25.55 -2.82 60.91
N GLU A 120 -24.98 -3.94 61.38
CA GLU A 120 -25.51 -4.76 62.48
C GLU A 120 -24.54 -4.77 63.66
#